data_AF-A0A523SJT7-F1
#
_entry.id   AF-A0A523SJT7-F1
#
_cell.length_a   1.000
_cell.length_b   1.000
_cell.length_c   1.000
_cell.angle_alpha   90.00
_cell.angle_beta   90.00
_cell.angle_gamma   90.00
#
_symmetry.space_group_name_H-M   'P 1'
#
loop_
_entity.id
_entity.type
_entity.pdbx_description
1 polymer ?
#
loop_
_entity_poly.entity_id
_entity_poly.type
_entity_poly.pdbx_seq_one_letter_code
_entity_poly.pdbx_strand_id
1 'polypeptide(L)'
;MNSSSNQATEKERRLGIWEKYLSLWVALCIGAGIGLGKTFPQFSTALGELTFAGVSIPVAICLFFMIYPIMVQIDFGRVIKAGKTPKPVAATLIANWAIKPFTMAFLGMVFLT
;
A
#
# COMPACT_ATOMS: atom_id res chain seq x y z
N MET A 1 -26.20 22.91 -33.26
CA MET A 1 -24.88 22.28 -33.07
C MET A 1 -24.12 23.05 -32.00
N ASN A 2 -23.41 22.35 -31.10
CA ASN A 2 -22.43 22.83 -30.09
C ASN A 2 -22.79 23.06 -28.61
N SER A 3 -23.97 22.68 -28.11
CA SER A 3 -24.26 22.81 -26.65
C SER A 3 -24.42 21.49 -25.89
N SER A 4 -24.41 20.34 -26.57
CA SER A 4 -24.61 19.01 -25.94
C SER A 4 -23.31 18.21 -25.72
N SER A 5 -22.16 18.70 -26.19
CA SER A 5 -20.85 18.04 -26.03
C SER A 5 -20.11 18.40 -24.73
N ASN A 6 -20.67 19.32 -23.91
CA ASN A 6 -20.03 19.77 -22.66
C ASN A 6 -20.70 19.23 -21.38
N GLN A 7 -21.60 18.26 -21.51
CA GLN A 7 -22.23 17.57 -20.36
C GLN A 7 -21.40 16.37 -19.86
N ALA A 8 -20.35 15.99 -20.58
CA ALA A 8 -19.48 14.86 -20.23
C ALA A 8 -18.28 15.25 -19.34
N THR A 9 -18.16 16.54 -18.99
CA THR A 9 -16.95 17.09 -18.36
C THR A 9 -17.17 17.56 -16.92
N GLU A 10 -18.22 17.12 -16.22
CA GLU A 10 -18.36 17.50 -14.80
C GLU A 10 -19.22 16.51 -14.01
N LYS A 11 -18.94 15.22 -14.13
CA LYS A 11 -19.20 14.35 -12.97
C LYS A 11 -18.13 14.71 -11.95
N GLU A 12 -18.38 15.82 -11.25
CA GLU A 12 -17.72 16.20 -10.00
C GLU A 12 -17.45 14.89 -9.27
N ARG A 13 -16.18 14.49 -9.19
CA ARG A 13 -15.75 13.26 -8.55
C ARG A 13 -16.01 13.49 -7.06
N ARG A 14 -17.28 13.44 -6.66
CA ARG A 14 -17.73 13.53 -5.28
C ARG A 14 -17.10 12.35 -4.59
N LEU A 15 -15.96 12.60 -3.97
CA LEU A 15 -15.27 11.67 -3.10
C LEU A 15 -16.35 11.07 -2.20
N GLY A 16 -16.49 9.75 -2.25
CA GLY A 16 -17.48 9.06 -1.44
C GLY A 16 -17.29 9.46 0.02
N ILE A 17 -18.37 9.47 0.80
CA ILE A 17 -18.31 9.78 2.24
C ILE A 17 -17.20 8.96 2.91
N TRP A 18 -17.09 7.68 2.54
CA TRP A 18 -16.02 6.77 2.94
C TRP A 18 -14.61 7.24 2.56
N GLU A 19 -14.39 7.69 1.33
CA GLU A 19 -13.08 8.18 0.86
C GLU A 19 -12.68 9.45 1.60
N LYS A 20 -13.64 10.34 1.87
CA LYS A 20 -13.42 11.59 2.62
C LYS A 20 -13.11 11.34 4.09
N TYR A 21 -13.77 10.36 4.72
CA TYR A 21 -13.49 9.97 6.11
C TYR A 21 -12.38 8.93 6.25
N LEU A 22 -11.81 8.43 5.15
CA LEU A 22 -10.79 7.37 5.17
C LEU A 22 -9.56 7.78 5.98
N SER A 23 -9.07 9.01 5.83
CA SER A 23 -7.91 9.49 6.58
C SER A 23 -8.18 9.55 8.09
N LEU A 24 -9.37 10.01 8.49
CA LEU A 24 -9.80 10.02 9.90
C LEU A 24 -9.94 8.60 10.44
N TRP A 25 -10.51 7.70 9.64
CA TRP A 25 -10.70 6.31 10.02
C TRP A 25 -9.37 5.56 10.15
N VAL A 26 -8.42 5.78 9.23
CA VAL A 26 -7.05 5.25 9.31
C VAL A 26 -6.34 5.78 10.55
N ALA A 27 -6.44 7.07 10.84
CA ALA A 27 -5.86 7.65 12.05
C ALA A 27 -6.44 7.04 13.33
N LEU A 28 -7.77 6.82 13.36
CA LEU A 28 -8.44 6.14 14.47
C LEU A 28 -7.99 4.69 14.60
N CYS A 29 -7.86 3.95 13.49
CA CYS A 29 -7.35 2.58 13.46
C CYS A 29 -5.90 2.50 13.97
N ILE A 30 -5.04 3.46 13.60
CA ILE A 30 -3.67 3.55 14.11
C ILE A 30 -3.68 3.76 15.63
N GLY A 31 -4.46 4.73 16.12
CA GLY A 31 -4.59 4.99 17.56
C GLY A 31 -5.12 3.79 18.34
N ALA A 32 -6.17 3.15 17.83
CA ALA A 32 -6.73 1.93 18.41
C ALA A 32 -5.71 0.78 18.41
N GLY A 33 -4.99 0.59 17.30
CA GLY A 33 -3.95 -0.43 17.17
C GLY A 33 -2.78 -0.23 18.13
N ILE A 34 -2.32 1.02 18.33
CA ILE A 34 -1.29 1.34 19.32
C ILE A 34 -1.80 1.06 20.75
N GLY A 35 -3.04 1.46 21.05
CA GLY A 35 -3.67 1.21 22.34
C GLY A 35 -3.77 -0.29 22.65
N LEU A 36 -4.30 -1.08 21.70
CA LEU A 36 -4.42 -2.53 21.80
C LEU A 36 -3.05 -3.24 21.87
N GLY A 37 -2.08 -2.80 21.06
CA GLY A 37 -0.73 -3.36 21.06
C GLY A 37 0.01 -3.14 22.39
N LYS A 38 -0.28 -2.04 23.09
CA LYS A 38 0.31 -1.74 24.40
C LYS A 38 -0.37 -2.51 25.54
N THR A 39 -1.66 -2.80 25.44
CA THR A 39 -2.42 -3.54 26.47
C THR A 39 -2.32 -5.05 26.34
N PHE A 40 -2.06 -5.57 25.13
CA PHE A 40 -1.91 -7.01 24.87
C PHE A 40 -0.52 -7.36 24.32
N PRO A 41 0.54 -7.36 25.16
CA PRO A 41 1.87 -7.85 24.77
C PRO A 41 1.85 -9.33 24.35
N GLN A 42 0.86 -10.10 24.84
CA GLN A 42 0.61 -11.49 24.43
C GLN A 42 0.30 -11.64 22.94
N PHE A 43 -0.21 -10.62 22.25
CA PHE A 43 -0.38 -10.68 20.80
C PHE A 43 0.98 -10.75 20.09
N SER A 44 1.98 -10.02 20.61
CA SER A 44 3.36 -10.08 20.12
C SER A 44 4.01 -11.42 20.48
N THR A 45 3.76 -11.96 21.67
CA THR A 45 4.28 -13.26 22.10
C THR A 45 3.67 -14.41 21.30
N ALA A 46 2.35 -14.40 21.06
CA ALA A 46 1.67 -15.40 20.25
C ALA A 46 2.12 -15.37 18.77
N LEU A 47 2.39 -14.18 18.22
CA LEU A 47 3.03 -14.04 16.92
C LEU A 47 4.45 -14.61 16.92
N GLY A 48 5.21 -14.41 18.01
CA GLY A 48 6.53 -14.99 18.26
C GLY A 48 6.53 -16.53 18.34
N GLU A 49 5.55 -17.12 19.01
CA GLU A 49 5.36 -18.58 19.07
C GLU A 49 4.93 -19.19 17.73
N LEU A 50 4.17 -18.42 16.94
CA LEU A 50 3.77 -18.76 15.55
C LEU A 50 4.81 -18.29 14.51
N THR A 51 6.03 -18.00 14.94
CA THR A 51 7.11 -17.59 14.04
C THR A 51 7.89 -18.81 13.57
N PHE A 52 7.83 -19.08 12.28
CA PHE A 52 8.69 -20.08 11.64
C PHE A 52 9.71 -19.34 10.78
N ALA A 53 11.00 -19.49 11.10
CA ALA A 53 12.12 -18.82 10.41
C ALA A 53 12.09 -17.27 10.39
N GLY A 54 11.67 -16.64 11.49
CA GLY A 54 11.68 -15.18 11.64
C GLY A 54 10.49 -14.45 11.00
N VAL A 55 9.55 -15.18 10.39
CA VAL A 55 8.30 -14.65 9.84
C VAL A 55 7.10 -15.27 10.54
N SER A 56 6.20 -14.46 11.09
CA SER A 56 4.99 -14.93 11.76
C SER A 56 3.97 -15.44 10.73
N ILE A 57 3.47 -16.67 10.90
CA ILE A 57 2.49 -17.29 10.00
C ILE A 57 1.25 -16.39 9.77
N PRO A 58 0.66 -15.75 10.80
CA PRO A 58 -0.48 -14.85 10.59
C PRO A 58 -0.16 -13.65 9.70
N VAL A 59 1.04 -13.07 9.84
CA VAL A 59 1.50 -11.94 9.03
C VAL A 59 1.70 -12.39 7.57
N ALA A 60 2.27 -13.57 7.36
CA ALA A 60 2.45 -14.13 6.02
C ALA A 60 1.10 -14.33 5.30
N ILE A 61 0.08 -14.86 5.99
CA ILE A 61 -1.28 -14.99 5.43
C ILE A 61 -1.85 -13.61 5.10
N CYS A 62 -1.72 -12.63 5.99
CA CYS A 62 -2.21 -11.28 5.77
C CYS A 62 -1.56 -10.63 4.53
N LEU A 63 -0.23 -10.75 4.39
CA LEU A 63 0.51 -10.28 3.22
C LEU A 63 0.08 -11.01 1.94
N PHE A 64 -0.13 -12.32 2.01
CA PHE A 64 -0.63 -13.11 0.89
C PHE A 64 -2.00 -12.61 0.42
N PHE A 65 -2.94 -12.40 1.35
CA PHE A 65 -4.26 -11.83 1.04
C PHE A 65 -4.22 -10.40 0.52
N MET A 66 -3.18 -9.62 0.81
CA MET A 66 -3.00 -8.27 0.25
C MET A 66 -2.40 -8.30 -1.16
N ILE A 67 -1.47 -9.22 -1.42
CA ILE A 67 -0.82 -9.38 -2.74
C ILE A 67 -1.74 -10.07 -3.75
N TYR A 68 -2.48 -11.09 -3.33
CA TYR A 68 -3.39 -11.86 -4.16
C TYR A 68 -4.41 -11.00 -4.96
N PRO A 69 -5.16 -10.06 -4.36
CA PRO A 69 -6.15 -9.26 -5.08
C PRO A 69 -5.51 -8.33 -6.10
N ILE A 70 -4.28 -7.86 -5.84
CA ILE A 70 -3.53 -7.05 -6.81
C ILE A 70 -3.13 -7.93 -8.00
N MET A 71 -2.66 -9.16 -7.74
CA MET A 71 -2.25 -10.11 -8.78
C MET A 71 -3.40 -10.52 -9.70
N VAL A 72 -4.57 -10.82 -9.14
CA VAL A 72 -5.75 -11.24 -9.93
C VAL A 72 -6.33 -10.10 -10.78
N GLN A 73 -6.18 -8.84 -10.33
CA GLN A 73 -6.64 -7.67 -11.09
C GLN A 73 -5.68 -7.26 -12.22
N ILE A 74 -4.49 -7.86 -12.30
CA ILE A 74 -3.52 -7.53 -13.35
C ILE A 74 -3.87 -8.24 -14.65
N ASP A 75 -4.17 -7.44 -15.67
CA ASP A 75 -4.37 -7.90 -17.04
C ASP A 75 -3.01 -8.13 -17.74
N PHE A 76 -2.73 -9.37 -18.14
CA PHE A 76 -1.48 -9.76 -18.80
C PHE A 76 -1.19 -8.97 -20.09
N GLY A 77 -2.22 -8.51 -20.81
CA GLY A 77 -2.05 -7.67 -21.99
C GLY A 77 -1.46 -6.30 -21.65
N ARG A 78 -1.81 -5.74 -20.49
CA ARG A 78 -1.23 -4.49 -19.99
C ARG A 78 0.21 -4.66 -19.54
N VAL A 79 0.55 -5.80 -18.94
CA VAL A 79 1.92 -6.13 -18.52
C VAL A 79 2.85 -6.21 -19.74
N ILE A 80 2.43 -6.90 -20.81
CA ILE A 80 3.22 -7.00 -22.05
C ILE A 80 3.40 -5.62 -22.69
N LYS A 81 2.37 -4.77 -22.71
CA LYS A 81 2.45 -3.42 -23.25
C LYS A 81 3.38 -2.52 -22.42
N ALA A 82 3.37 -2.67 -21.10
CA ALA A 82 4.30 -1.97 -20.19
C ALA A 82 5.75 -2.45 -20.41
N GLY A 83 5.97 -3.75 -20.63
CA GLY A 83 7.29 -4.30 -20.98
C GLY A 83 7.82 -3.76 -22.31
N LYS A 84 6.95 -3.43 -23.27
CA LYS A 84 7.32 -2.82 -24.56
C LYS A 84 7.72 -1.34 -24.46
N THR A 85 7.42 -0.66 -23.35
CA THR A 85 7.81 0.73 -23.10
C THR A 85 8.74 0.83 -21.88
N PRO A 86 10.02 0.42 -22.00
CA PRO A 86 10.91 0.26 -20.86
C PRO A 86 11.31 1.59 -20.21
N LYS A 87 11.33 2.71 -20.93
CA LYS A 87 11.75 4.02 -20.39
C LYS A 87 10.93 4.43 -19.14
N PRO A 88 9.59 4.52 -19.20
CA PRO A 88 8.79 4.88 -18.03
C PRO A 88 8.81 3.79 -16.94
N VAL A 89 8.80 2.50 -17.31
CA VAL A 89 8.83 1.40 -16.33
C VAL A 89 10.15 1.33 -15.57
N ALA A 90 11.28 1.52 -16.24
CA ALA A 90 12.58 1.57 -15.60
C ALA A 90 12.71 2.79 -14.70
N ALA A 91 12.20 3.96 -15.12
CA ALA A 91 12.19 5.16 -14.29
C ALA A 91 11.37 4.96 -13.01
N THR A 92 10.17 4.36 -13.10
CA THR A 92 9.36 4.07 -11.90
C THR A 92 9.96 2.96 -11.05
N LEU A 93 10.63 1.96 -11.63
CA LEU A 93 11.32 0.92 -10.86
C LEU A 93 12.53 1.49 -10.12
N ILE A 94 13.36 2.31 -10.76
CA ILE A 94 14.47 2.98 -10.09
C ILE A 94 13.94 3.92 -9.00
N ALA A 95 12.88 4.69 -9.30
CA ALA A 95 12.30 5.58 -8.31
C ALA A 95 11.68 4.81 -7.13
N ASN A 96 10.85 3.81 -7.38
CA ASN A 96 10.17 3.05 -6.34
C ASN A 96 11.15 2.17 -5.56
N TRP A 97 12.10 1.55 -6.25
CA TRP A 97 12.93 0.49 -5.69
C TRP A 97 14.33 0.94 -5.29
N ALA A 98 14.85 2.07 -5.79
CA ALA A 98 16.10 2.65 -5.31
C ALA A 98 15.85 3.82 -4.36
N ILE A 99 14.98 4.78 -4.74
CA ILE A 99 14.77 5.98 -3.91
C ILE A 99 14.12 5.59 -2.57
N LYS A 100 13.15 4.67 -2.54
CA LYS A 100 12.53 4.26 -1.27
C LYS A 100 13.53 3.61 -0.28
N PRO A 101 14.25 2.53 -0.61
CA PRO A 101 15.16 1.92 0.35
C PRO A 101 16.37 2.80 0.64
N PHE A 102 16.86 3.58 -0.33
CA PHE A 102 17.97 4.49 -0.07
C PHE A 102 17.54 5.62 0.87
N THR A 103 16.35 6.21 0.65
CA THR A 103 15.79 7.20 1.59
C THR A 103 15.58 6.59 2.98
N MET A 104 15.06 5.35 3.06
CA MET A 104 14.88 4.66 4.34
C MET A 104 16.23 4.39 5.04
N ALA A 105 17.24 3.94 4.31
CA ALA A 105 18.57 3.69 4.83
C ALA A 105 19.28 4.99 5.26
N PHE A 106 19.12 6.06 4.48
CA PHE A 106 19.67 7.38 4.80
C PHE A 106 19.02 7.96 6.08
N LEU A 107 17.69 7.94 6.17
CA LEU A 107 16.99 8.35 7.39
C LEU A 107 17.37 7.47 8.57
N GLY A 108 17.44 6.15 8.36
CA GLY A 108 17.93 5.21 9.37
C GLY A 108 19.33 5.57 9.85
N MET A 109 20.27 5.84 8.94
CA MET A 109 21.64 6.23 9.28
C MET A 109 21.67 7.56 10.05
N VAL A 110 20.92 8.58 9.64
CA VAL A 110 20.90 9.90 10.31
C VAL A 110 20.27 9.85 11.70
N PHE A 111 19.25 9.01 11.93
CA PHE A 111 18.56 8.93 13.22
C PHE A 111 19.11 7.84 14.17
N LEU A 112 19.71 6.77 13.65
CA LEU A 112 20.27 5.67 14.45
C LEU A 112 21.79 5.75 14.66
N THR A 113 22.51 6.61 13.92
CA THR A 113 23.94 6.94 14.18
C THR A 113 24.03 8.13 15.12
#